data_AF-A0A8W8K2L4-F1
#
_entry.id   AF-A0A8W8K2L4-F1
#
_cell.length_a   1.000
_cell.length_b   1.000
_cell.length_c   1.000
_cell.angle_alpha   90.00
_cell.angle_beta   90.00
_cell.angle_gamma   90.00
#
_symmetry.space_group_name_H-M   'P 1'
#
loop_
_entity.id
_entity.type
_entity.pdbx_description
1 polymer ?
#
loop_
_entity_poly.entity_id
_entity_poly.type
_entity_poly.pdbx_seq_one_letter_code
_entity_poly.pdbx_strand_id
1 'polypeptide(L)'
;CKSYKQEAKLQFDSSSYRKAASLYRKAVYMLDKAHLKDEEEEEKHQKILLQLCINLALTCNKMAEPKRCISWCKRALEIRGIDNTSKTKALYHYGKALHSQSYFEQARDKLKAAQRLSGGRNMSVNNELVALDRSIKQFGLVEKETYRRMFSQPQGISEEEKEKENRRHQEAEEKCMEVSEKFRQFAIKNLMEFKNNPELTEIPFTSYKLTLGEIACMIEEADNLGLKAVQVGSGQNSKIKIVKKKKPN
;
A
#
# COMPACT_ATOMS: atom_id res chain seq x y z
N CYS A 1 12.78 23.95 -7.66
CA CYS A 1 11.36 23.52 -7.49
C CYS A 1 10.71 23.03 -8.80
N LYS A 2 10.62 23.86 -9.86
CA LYS A 2 9.96 23.50 -11.13
C LYS A 2 10.49 22.23 -11.82
N SER A 3 11.82 22.07 -11.92
CA SER A 3 12.46 20.87 -12.50
C SER A 3 12.07 19.59 -11.75
N TYR A 4 12.22 19.55 -10.42
CA TYR A 4 11.81 18.38 -9.61
C TYR A 4 10.32 18.02 -9.75
N LYS A 5 9.44 19.01 -9.88
CA LYS A 5 7.99 18.76 -10.08
C LYS A 5 7.70 18.09 -11.42
N GLN A 6 8.37 18.52 -12.50
CA GLN A 6 8.22 17.92 -13.83
C GLN A 6 8.79 16.50 -13.85
N GLU A 7 9.99 16.30 -13.30
CA GLU A 7 10.60 14.98 -13.20
C GLU A 7 9.75 14.02 -12.35
N ALA A 8 9.22 14.49 -11.21
CA ALA A 8 8.31 13.72 -10.38
C ALA A 8 7.05 13.28 -11.13
N LYS A 9 6.53 14.14 -12.01
CA LYS A 9 5.39 13.80 -12.87
C LYS A 9 5.74 12.69 -13.85
N LEU A 10 6.90 12.77 -14.52
CA LEU A 10 7.36 11.70 -15.42
C LEU A 10 7.51 10.36 -14.68
N GLN A 11 8.07 10.38 -13.47
CA GLN A 11 8.18 9.17 -12.63
C GLN A 11 6.81 8.67 -12.16
N PHE A 12 5.84 9.56 -11.95
CA PHE A 12 4.48 9.17 -11.59
C PHE A 12 3.77 8.49 -12.75
N ASP A 13 3.89 9.07 -13.95
CA ASP A 13 3.27 8.57 -15.18
C ASP A 13 3.87 7.22 -15.60
N SER A 14 5.16 6.98 -15.31
CA SER A 14 5.83 5.67 -15.47
C SER A 14 5.54 4.67 -14.33
N SER A 15 4.57 4.95 -13.46
CA SER A 15 4.21 4.14 -12.29
C SER A 15 5.34 3.93 -11.26
N SER A 16 6.43 4.69 -11.36
CA SER A 16 7.53 4.72 -10.40
C SER A 16 7.19 5.58 -9.18
N TYR A 17 6.10 5.23 -8.47
CA TYR A 17 5.50 6.07 -7.42
C TYR A 17 6.46 6.41 -6.26
N ARG A 18 7.36 5.49 -5.88
CA ARG A 18 8.35 5.74 -4.83
C ARG A 18 9.35 6.83 -5.22
N LYS A 19 9.82 6.81 -6.48
CA LYS A 19 10.70 7.84 -7.04
C LYS A 19 9.96 9.17 -7.16
N ALA A 20 8.73 9.15 -7.70
CA ALA A 20 7.87 10.32 -7.80
C ALA A 20 7.65 10.99 -6.43
N ALA A 21 7.30 10.21 -5.40
CA ALA A 21 7.11 10.73 -4.05
C ALA A 21 8.40 11.36 -3.48
N SER A 22 9.56 10.76 -3.74
CA SER A 22 10.84 11.33 -3.31
C SER A 22 11.11 12.68 -3.98
N LEU A 23 10.88 12.79 -5.29
CA LEU A 23 11.09 14.03 -6.04
C LEU A 23 10.08 15.12 -5.66
N TYR A 24 8.80 14.77 -5.46
CA TYR A 24 7.82 15.73 -4.95
C TYR A 24 8.17 16.23 -3.55
N ARG A 25 8.63 15.36 -2.64
CA ARG A 25 9.10 15.79 -1.31
C ARG A 25 10.30 16.72 -1.39
N LYS A 26 11.26 16.44 -2.28
CA LYS A 26 12.38 17.36 -2.55
C LYS A 26 11.88 18.71 -3.08
N ALA A 27 10.90 18.71 -3.97
CA ALA A 27 10.29 19.95 -4.48
C ALA A 27 9.64 20.77 -3.36
N VAL A 28 8.90 20.13 -2.46
CA VAL A 28 8.30 20.77 -1.27
C VAL A 28 9.39 21.32 -0.36
N TYR A 29 10.42 20.53 -0.04
CA TYR A 29 11.53 20.97 0.81
C TYR A 29 12.22 22.23 0.26
N MET A 30 12.51 22.25 -1.05
CA MET A 30 13.11 23.42 -1.69
C MET A 30 12.17 24.63 -1.69
N LEU A 31 10.86 24.40 -1.77
CA LEU A 31 9.86 25.46 -1.73
C LEU A 31 9.72 26.04 -0.32
N ASP A 32 9.71 25.19 0.71
CA ASP A 32 9.65 25.59 2.13
C ASP A 32 10.89 26.37 2.60
N LYS A 33 12.02 26.21 1.91
CA LYS A 33 13.28 26.93 2.16
C LYS A 33 13.41 28.24 1.36
N ALA A 34 12.47 28.55 0.48
CA ALA A 34 12.53 29.76 -0.31
C ALA A 34 12.25 30.99 0.57
N HIS A 35 13.06 32.05 0.40
CA HIS A 35 12.75 33.37 0.96
C HIS A 35 11.76 34.08 0.04
N LEU A 36 10.66 34.55 0.61
CA LEU A 36 9.57 35.22 -0.10
C LEU A 36 9.69 36.72 0.13
N LYS A 37 9.61 37.50 -0.94
CA LYS A 37 9.87 38.94 -0.90
C LYS A 37 8.61 39.78 -0.77
N ASP A 38 7.50 39.29 -1.32
CA ASP A 38 6.23 40.01 -1.39
C ASP A 38 5.03 39.04 -1.39
N GLU A 39 3.81 39.62 -1.34
CA GLU A 39 2.55 38.87 -1.32
C GLU A 39 2.31 38.10 -2.64
N GLU A 40 2.81 38.60 -3.78
CA GLU A 40 2.66 37.94 -5.06
C GLU A 40 3.50 36.64 -5.13
N GLU A 41 4.72 36.67 -4.59
CA GLU A 41 5.56 35.50 -4.41
C GLU A 41 4.97 34.49 -3.42
N GLU A 42 4.36 34.96 -2.33
CA GLU A 42 3.62 34.10 -1.38
C GLU A 42 2.44 33.39 -2.07
N GLU A 43 1.64 34.10 -2.85
CA GLU A 43 0.54 33.46 -3.59
C GLU A 43 1.04 32.41 -4.59
N LYS A 44 2.11 32.71 -5.33
CA LYS A 44 2.73 31.75 -6.27
C LYS A 44 3.27 30.55 -5.51
N HIS A 45 3.90 30.76 -4.35
CA HIS A 45 4.40 29.70 -3.48
C HIS A 45 3.27 28.77 -3.03
N GLN A 46 2.19 29.34 -2.49
CA GLN A 46 1.03 28.59 -2.02
C GLN A 46 0.36 27.79 -3.14
N LYS A 47 0.21 28.36 -4.34
CA LYS A 47 -0.33 27.66 -5.51
C LYS A 47 0.54 26.45 -5.90
N ILE A 48 1.86 26.60 -5.88
CA ILE A 48 2.77 25.49 -6.19
C ILE A 48 2.72 24.44 -5.07
N LEU A 49 2.73 24.86 -3.81
CA LEU A 49 2.69 23.98 -2.66
C LEU A 49 1.42 23.13 -2.65
N LEU A 50 0.26 23.74 -2.92
CA LEU A 50 -1.03 23.07 -3.03
C LEU A 50 -0.98 21.93 -4.03
N GLN A 51 -0.45 22.20 -5.23
CA GLN A 51 -0.33 21.18 -6.26
C GLN A 51 0.62 20.05 -5.86
N LEU A 52 1.74 20.36 -5.21
CA LEU A 52 2.68 19.35 -4.72
C LEU A 52 2.04 18.48 -3.61
N CYS A 53 1.32 19.08 -2.67
CA CYS A 53 0.62 18.36 -1.60
C CYS A 53 -0.45 17.41 -2.16
N ILE A 54 -1.26 17.85 -3.13
CA ILE A 54 -2.26 17.00 -3.78
C ILE A 54 -1.61 15.84 -4.54
N ASN A 55 -0.54 16.12 -5.29
CA ASN A 55 0.19 15.07 -6.01
C ASN A 55 0.86 14.06 -5.05
N LEU A 56 1.39 14.53 -3.93
CA LEU A 56 1.94 13.66 -2.88
C LEU A 56 0.85 12.80 -2.25
N ALA A 57 -0.32 13.36 -1.93
CA ALA A 57 -1.46 12.60 -1.42
C ALA A 57 -1.90 11.51 -2.39
N LEU A 58 -2.06 11.85 -3.68
CA LEU A 58 -2.35 10.88 -4.74
C LEU A 58 -1.29 9.77 -4.83
N THR A 59 0.00 10.15 -4.81
CA THR A 59 1.11 9.20 -4.87
C THR A 59 1.16 8.29 -3.64
N CYS A 60 0.92 8.83 -2.44
CA CYS A 60 0.84 8.04 -1.21
C CYS A 60 -0.33 7.05 -1.25
N ASN A 61 -1.49 7.45 -1.80
CA ASN A 61 -2.60 6.53 -2.04
C ASN A 61 -2.22 5.40 -3.00
N LYS A 62 -1.51 5.69 -4.09
CA LYS A 62 -1.00 4.67 -5.03
C LYS A 62 -0.01 3.70 -4.39
N MET A 63 0.74 4.16 -3.39
CA MET A 63 1.69 3.33 -2.63
C MET A 63 1.07 2.62 -1.41
N ALA A 64 -0.24 2.77 -1.17
CA ALA A 64 -0.90 2.29 0.05
C ALA A 64 -0.23 2.80 1.34
N GLU A 65 0.17 4.08 1.37
CA GLU A 65 0.73 4.77 2.54
C GLU A 65 -0.30 5.76 3.15
N PRO A 66 -1.38 5.29 3.80
CA PRO A 66 -2.52 6.13 4.16
C PRO A 66 -2.18 7.21 5.18
N LYS A 67 -1.33 6.93 6.18
CA LYS A 67 -0.94 7.93 7.19
C LYS A 67 -0.25 9.14 6.54
N ARG A 68 0.66 8.89 5.59
CA ARG A 68 1.35 9.96 4.84
C ARG A 68 0.38 10.69 3.91
N CYS A 69 -0.53 9.97 3.25
CA CYS A 69 -1.58 10.60 2.45
C CYS A 69 -2.40 11.58 3.27
N ILE A 70 -2.84 11.18 4.46
CA ILE A 70 -3.62 12.03 5.38
C ILE A 70 -2.85 13.31 5.74
N SER A 71 -1.56 13.21 6.07
CA SER A 71 -0.74 14.38 6.37
C SER A 71 -0.66 15.38 5.21
N TRP A 72 -0.45 14.90 3.99
CA TRP A 72 -0.40 15.78 2.80
C TRP A 72 -1.77 16.38 2.45
N CYS A 73 -2.86 15.63 2.65
CA CYS A 73 -4.22 16.15 2.50
C CYS A 73 -4.51 17.27 3.51
N LYS A 74 -4.16 17.10 4.78
CA LYS A 74 -4.33 18.14 5.81
C LYS A 74 -3.58 19.40 5.43
N ARG A 75 -2.29 19.26 5.10
CA ARG A 75 -1.45 20.38 4.65
C ARG A 75 -2.04 21.08 3.41
N ALA A 76 -2.60 20.35 2.45
CA ALA A 76 -3.27 20.96 1.30
C ALA A 76 -4.51 21.78 1.71
N LEU A 77 -5.33 21.26 2.62
CA LEU A 77 -6.58 21.90 3.07
C LEU A 77 -6.36 23.14 3.93
N GLU A 78 -5.17 23.30 4.50
CA GLU A 78 -4.75 24.47 5.30
C GLU A 78 -4.28 25.65 4.43
N ILE A 79 -4.07 25.45 3.12
CA ILE A 79 -3.58 26.51 2.23
C ILE A 79 -4.69 27.53 1.96
N ARG A 80 -4.37 28.82 2.18
CA ARG A 80 -5.28 29.95 1.93
C ARG A 80 -5.63 30.03 0.44
N GLY A 81 -6.89 30.34 0.15
CA GLY A 81 -7.35 30.50 -1.24
C GLY A 81 -7.43 29.21 -2.05
N ILE A 82 -7.43 28.03 -1.39
CA ILE A 82 -7.64 26.75 -2.06
C ILE A 82 -8.95 26.75 -2.86
N ASP A 83 -8.86 26.45 -4.16
CA ASP A 83 -10.01 26.37 -5.04
C ASP A 83 -10.85 25.10 -4.78
N ASN A 84 -12.14 25.14 -5.13
CA ASN A 84 -13.06 24.02 -4.90
C ASN A 84 -12.63 22.71 -5.59
N THR A 85 -11.94 22.78 -6.73
CA THR A 85 -11.45 21.59 -7.44
C THR A 85 -10.33 20.92 -6.66
N SER A 86 -9.34 21.71 -6.23
CA SER A 86 -8.23 21.25 -5.39
C SER A 86 -8.71 20.74 -4.04
N LYS A 87 -9.65 21.46 -3.39
CA LYS A 87 -10.27 21.05 -2.13
C LYS A 87 -11.01 19.72 -2.27
N THR A 88 -11.75 19.52 -3.36
CA THR A 88 -12.42 18.26 -3.67
C THR A 88 -11.42 17.10 -3.80
N LYS A 89 -10.31 17.30 -4.53
CA LYS A 89 -9.25 16.29 -4.68
C LYS A 89 -8.60 15.92 -3.34
N ALA A 90 -8.27 16.93 -2.52
CA ALA A 90 -7.67 16.70 -1.21
C ALA A 90 -8.62 15.92 -0.28
N LEU A 91 -9.90 16.30 -0.22
CA LEU A 91 -10.92 15.59 0.57
C LEU A 91 -11.17 14.17 0.08
N TYR A 92 -11.21 13.95 -1.24
CA TYR A 92 -11.34 12.62 -1.83
C TYR A 92 -10.19 11.70 -1.40
N HIS A 93 -8.95 12.14 -1.58
CA HIS A 93 -7.78 11.36 -1.19
C HIS A 93 -7.68 11.14 0.31
N TYR A 94 -8.12 12.10 1.13
CA TYR A 94 -8.19 11.96 2.58
C TYR A 94 -9.22 10.88 2.96
N GLY A 95 -10.45 11.00 2.47
CA GLY A 95 -11.51 10.04 2.74
C GLY A 95 -11.13 8.62 2.34
N LYS A 96 -10.50 8.45 1.17
CA LYS A 96 -9.98 7.17 0.71
C LYS A 96 -8.89 6.60 1.61
N ALA A 97 -7.96 7.43 2.09
CA ALA A 97 -6.92 6.99 3.02
C ALA A 97 -7.51 6.57 4.37
N LEU A 98 -8.49 7.31 4.90
CA LEU A 98 -9.21 6.93 6.12
C LEU A 98 -9.99 5.62 5.96
N HIS A 99 -10.65 5.44 4.81
CA HIS A 99 -11.36 4.21 4.47
C HIS A 99 -10.40 3.01 4.49
N SER A 100 -9.20 3.14 3.93
CA SER A 100 -8.18 2.07 3.97
C SER A 100 -7.60 1.77 5.36
N GLN A 101 -7.89 2.62 6.36
CA GLN A 101 -7.54 2.42 7.76
C GLN A 101 -8.76 2.04 8.62
N SER A 102 -9.90 1.72 7.99
CA SER A 102 -11.18 1.41 8.64
C SER A 102 -11.72 2.51 9.55
N TYR A 103 -11.26 3.76 9.39
CA TYR A 103 -11.83 4.93 10.06
C TYR A 103 -13.10 5.39 9.34
N PHE A 104 -14.13 4.55 9.38
CA PHE A 104 -15.30 4.63 8.50
C PHE A 104 -16.09 5.93 8.61
N GLU A 105 -16.39 6.40 9.83
CA GLU A 105 -17.14 7.64 10.03
C GLU A 105 -16.39 8.86 9.48
N GLN A 106 -15.11 8.98 9.84
CA GLN A 106 -14.27 10.07 9.34
C GLN A 106 -14.12 10.00 7.81
N ALA A 107 -13.99 8.80 7.25
CA ALA A 107 -13.94 8.60 5.80
C ALA A 107 -15.22 9.10 5.13
N ARG A 108 -16.38 8.73 5.69
CA ARG A 108 -17.70 9.16 5.21
C ARG A 108 -17.82 10.67 5.20
N ASP A 109 -17.39 11.34 6.27
CA ASP A 109 -17.44 12.80 6.37
C ASP A 109 -16.62 13.49 5.28
N LYS A 110 -15.36 13.05 5.08
CA LYS A 110 -14.50 13.64 4.05
C LYS A 110 -15.03 13.38 2.64
N LEU A 111 -15.51 12.17 2.35
CA LEU A 111 -16.06 11.82 1.04
C LEU A 111 -17.38 12.54 0.75
N LYS A 112 -18.29 12.67 1.74
CA LYS A 112 -19.51 13.49 1.60
C LYS A 112 -19.19 14.96 1.38
N ALA A 113 -18.20 15.50 2.08
CA ALA A 113 -17.74 16.87 1.85
C ALA A 113 -17.21 17.06 0.41
N ALA A 114 -16.40 16.11 -0.09
CA ALA A 114 -15.94 16.11 -1.48
C ALA A 114 -17.11 16.03 -2.48
N GLN A 115 -18.10 15.17 -2.20
CA GLN A 115 -19.28 15.00 -3.04
C GLN A 115 -20.08 16.30 -3.17
N ARG A 116 -20.35 16.97 -2.04
CA ARG A 116 -21.06 18.26 -2.00
C ARG A 116 -20.33 19.33 -2.83
N LEU A 117 -19.01 19.47 -2.66
CA LEU A 117 -18.22 20.45 -3.41
C LEU A 117 -18.21 20.18 -4.93
N SER A 118 -18.29 18.91 -5.34
CA SER A 118 -18.36 18.54 -6.76
C SER A 118 -19.77 18.60 -7.36
N GLY A 119 -20.79 18.92 -6.56
CA GLY A 119 -22.20 18.85 -6.96
C GLY A 119 -22.65 17.43 -7.32
N GLY A 120 -22.08 16.40 -6.70
CA GLY A 120 -22.43 15.00 -6.93
C GLY A 120 -21.97 14.39 -8.27
N ARG A 121 -21.36 15.18 -9.16
CA ARG A 121 -20.94 14.73 -10.50
C ARG A 121 -19.65 13.90 -10.53
N ASN A 122 -18.89 13.90 -9.43
CA ASN A 122 -17.61 13.19 -9.39
C ASN A 122 -17.81 11.68 -9.13
N MET A 123 -17.74 10.89 -10.22
CA MET A 123 -17.89 9.44 -10.16
C MET A 123 -16.84 8.75 -9.27
N SER A 124 -15.61 9.28 -9.17
CA SER A 124 -14.59 8.68 -8.31
C SER A 124 -14.97 8.79 -6.83
N VAL A 125 -15.55 9.92 -6.43
CA VAL A 125 -16.06 10.12 -5.06
C VAL A 125 -17.25 9.20 -4.79
N ASN A 126 -18.21 9.14 -5.73
CA ASN A 126 -19.40 8.31 -5.59
C ASN A 126 -19.06 6.82 -5.48
N ASN A 127 -18.13 6.33 -6.33
CA ASN A 127 -17.68 4.94 -6.29
C ASN A 127 -16.99 4.61 -4.95
N GLU A 128 -16.20 5.54 -4.41
CA GLU A 128 -15.54 5.35 -3.12
C GLU A 128 -16.54 5.36 -1.95
N LEU A 129 -17.60 6.18 -2.02
CA LEU A 129 -18.71 6.15 -1.04
C LEU A 129 -19.44 4.80 -1.06
N VAL A 130 -19.72 4.26 -2.25
CA VAL A 130 -20.32 2.93 -2.40
C VAL A 130 -19.41 1.85 -1.85
N ALA A 131 -18.10 1.93 -2.12
CA ALA A 131 -17.12 1.00 -1.58
C ALA A 131 -17.07 1.07 -0.04
N LEU A 132 -17.10 2.28 0.52
CA LEU A 132 -17.14 2.51 1.97
C LEU A 132 -18.38 1.89 2.60
N ASP A 133 -19.56 2.08 2.01
CA ASP A 133 -20.82 1.49 2.52
C ASP A 133 -20.78 -0.04 2.50
N ARG A 134 -20.15 -0.64 1.48
CA ARG A 134 -19.93 -2.10 1.44
C ARG A 134 -18.99 -2.55 2.56
N SER A 135 -17.88 -1.86 2.78
CA SER A 135 -16.93 -2.16 3.87
C SER A 135 -17.58 -2.07 5.25
N ILE A 136 -18.40 -1.05 5.49
CA ILE A 136 -19.12 -0.87 6.76
C ILE A 136 -20.11 -2.02 6.98
N LYS A 137 -20.89 -2.38 5.96
CA LYS A 137 -21.81 -3.52 6.04
C LYS A 137 -21.07 -4.82 6.34
N GLN A 138 -19.96 -5.07 5.63
CA GLN A 138 -19.15 -6.26 5.84
C GLN A 138 -18.56 -6.30 7.25
N PHE A 139 -18.03 -5.18 7.74
CA PHE A 139 -17.50 -5.07 9.09
C PHE A 139 -18.57 -5.36 10.14
N GLY A 140 -19.77 -4.80 9.98
CA GLY A 140 -20.89 -5.06 10.90
C GLY A 140 -21.39 -6.50 10.87
N LEU A 141 -21.33 -7.19 9.72
CA LEU A 141 -21.64 -8.64 9.65
C LEU A 141 -20.60 -9.48 10.39
N VAL A 142 -19.32 -9.19 10.20
CA VAL A 142 -18.22 -9.86 10.90
C VAL A 142 -18.35 -9.63 12.40
N GLU A 143 -18.57 -8.38 12.83
CA GLU A 143 -18.73 -8.01 14.23
C GLU A 143 -19.91 -8.76 14.88
N LYS A 144 -21.08 -8.79 14.24
CA LYS A 144 -22.24 -9.55 14.72
C LYS A 144 -21.96 -11.05 14.84
N GLU A 145 -21.30 -11.64 13.86
CA GLU A 145 -20.94 -13.05 13.88
C GLU A 145 -19.91 -13.35 14.99
N THR A 146 -18.93 -12.46 15.20
CA THR A 146 -17.97 -12.57 16.31
C THR A 146 -18.68 -12.51 17.65
N TYR A 147 -19.58 -11.54 17.87
CA TYR A 147 -20.38 -11.48 19.10
C TYR A 147 -21.27 -12.71 19.26
N ARG A 148 -21.94 -13.17 18.19
CA ARG A 148 -22.73 -14.39 18.24
C ARG A 148 -21.91 -15.57 18.74
N ARG A 149 -20.68 -15.76 18.23
CA ARG A 149 -19.79 -16.84 18.69
C ARG A 149 -19.33 -16.67 20.13
N MET A 150 -19.02 -15.43 20.56
CA MET A 150 -18.57 -15.14 21.92
C MET A 150 -19.68 -15.32 22.97
N PHE A 151 -20.94 -15.05 22.61
CA PHE A 151 -22.09 -15.08 23.52
C PHE A 151 -23.02 -16.30 23.34
N SER A 152 -22.83 -17.09 22.28
CA SER A 152 -23.37 -18.45 22.27
C SER A 152 -22.65 -19.18 23.39
N GLN A 153 -23.38 -19.66 24.40
CA GLN A 153 -22.81 -20.54 25.42
C GLN A 153 -21.99 -21.64 24.72
N PRO A 154 -20.89 -22.14 25.32
CA PRO A 154 -20.25 -23.34 24.82
C PRO A 154 -21.20 -24.53 25.04
N GLN A 155 -22.26 -24.62 24.23
CA GLN A 155 -22.77 -25.91 23.81
C GLN A 155 -21.56 -26.54 23.15
N GLY A 156 -20.99 -27.56 23.81
CA GLY A 156 -19.71 -28.14 23.41
C GLY A 156 -19.66 -28.24 21.90
N ILE A 157 -18.70 -27.53 21.28
CA ILE A 157 -18.53 -27.48 19.84
C ILE A 157 -18.65 -28.92 19.36
N SER A 158 -19.67 -29.22 18.55
CA SER A 158 -19.89 -30.60 18.13
C SER A 158 -18.62 -31.10 17.46
N GLU A 159 -18.30 -32.39 17.59
CA GLU A 159 -17.16 -32.98 16.92
C GLU A 159 -17.18 -32.64 15.41
N GLU A 160 -18.37 -32.59 14.80
CA GLU A 160 -18.57 -32.17 13.40
C GLU A 160 -18.20 -30.71 13.13
N GLU A 161 -18.52 -29.77 14.03
CA GLU A 161 -18.16 -28.35 13.85
C GLU A 161 -16.67 -28.12 14.04
N LYS A 162 -16.03 -28.80 15.01
CA LYS A 162 -14.56 -28.78 15.17
C LYS A 162 -13.87 -29.36 13.94
N GLU A 163 -14.35 -30.48 13.42
CA GLU A 163 -13.78 -31.12 12.25
C GLU A 163 -13.97 -30.27 11.00
N LYS A 164 -15.11 -29.57 10.86
CA LYS A 164 -15.36 -28.64 9.76
C LYS A 164 -14.49 -27.38 9.86
N GLU A 165 -14.25 -26.85 11.05
CA GLU A 165 -13.34 -25.73 11.25
C GLU A 165 -11.88 -26.13 10.99
N ASN A 166 -11.48 -27.32 11.44
CA ASN A 166 -10.14 -27.87 11.19
C ASN A 166 -9.93 -28.13 9.68
N ARG A 167 -10.92 -28.70 8.97
CA ARG A 167 -10.90 -28.82 7.51
C ARG A 167 -10.75 -27.46 6.82
N ARG A 168 -11.50 -26.44 7.25
CA ARG A 168 -11.40 -25.08 6.68
C ARG A 168 -10.05 -24.43 6.94
N HIS A 169 -9.42 -24.68 8.09
CA HIS A 169 -8.07 -24.22 8.38
C HIS A 169 -7.03 -24.97 7.53
N GLN A 170 -7.15 -26.28 7.39
CA GLN A 170 -6.29 -27.10 6.52
C GLN A 170 -6.41 -26.66 5.05
N GLU A 171 -7.63 -26.49 4.53
CA GLU A 171 -7.87 -25.99 3.17
C GLU A 171 -7.32 -24.57 2.95
N ALA A 172 -7.44 -23.69 3.95
CA ALA A 172 -6.89 -22.34 3.87
C ALA A 172 -5.36 -22.33 3.92
N GLU A 173 -4.77 -23.21 4.73
CA GLU A 173 -3.32 -23.40 4.83
C GLU A 173 -2.75 -23.98 3.54
N GLU A 174 -3.37 -25.04 3.00
CA GLU A 174 -3.00 -25.65 1.72
C GLU A 174 -3.09 -24.65 0.56
N LYS A 175 -4.17 -23.86 0.51
CA LYS A 175 -4.33 -22.78 -0.47
C LYS A 175 -3.33 -21.64 -0.31
N CYS A 176 -2.92 -21.33 0.92
CA CYS A 176 -1.86 -20.35 1.18
C CYS A 176 -0.46 -20.87 0.81
N MET A 177 -0.29 -22.19 0.76
CA MET A 177 0.92 -22.89 0.37
C MET A 177 0.94 -23.30 -1.11
N GLU A 178 -0.18 -23.14 -1.83
CA GLU A 178 -0.28 -23.42 -3.26
C GLU A 178 0.65 -22.48 -4.06
N VAL A 179 1.50 -23.07 -4.89
CA VAL A 179 2.45 -22.36 -5.75
C VAL A 179 2.20 -22.75 -7.19
N SER A 180 1.98 -21.76 -8.06
CA SER A 180 1.80 -22.04 -9.48
C SER A 180 3.07 -22.65 -10.09
N GLU A 181 2.90 -23.63 -10.97
CA GLU A 181 4.01 -24.27 -11.68
C GLU A 181 4.89 -23.25 -12.44
N LYS A 182 4.26 -22.21 -12.99
CA LYS A 182 4.96 -21.09 -13.64
C LYS A 182 5.90 -20.36 -12.69
N PHE A 183 5.47 -20.15 -11.44
CA PHE A 183 6.31 -19.52 -10.43
C PHE A 183 7.47 -20.44 -10.02
N ARG A 184 7.21 -21.74 -9.80
CA ARG A 184 8.27 -22.71 -9.48
C ARG A 184 9.35 -22.75 -10.56
N GLN A 185 8.95 -22.81 -11.83
CA GLN A 185 9.89 -22.77 -12.97
C GLN A 185 10.67 -21.45 -13.03
N PHE A 186 10.01 -20.33 -12.78
CA PHE A 186 10.66 -19.03 -12.69
C PHE A 186 11.66 -18.98 -11.54
N ALA A 187 11.31 -19.49 -10.35
CA ALA A 187 12.18 -19.57 -9.18
C ALA A 187 13.46 -20.36 -9.50
N ILE A 188 13.32 -21.58 -10.00
CA ILE A 188 14.44 -22.44 -10.37
C ILE A 188 15.37 -21.74 -11.36
N LYS A 189 14.80 -21.16 -12.44
CA LYS A 189 15.57 -20.46 -13.46
C LYS A 189 16.40 -19.31 -12.87
N ASN A 190 15.77 -18.44 -12.08
CA ASN A 190 16.47 -17.31 -11.45
C ASN A 190 17.55 -17.75 -10.47
N LEU A 191 17.29 -18.80 -9.68
CA LEU A 191 18.27 -19.34 -8.74
C LEU A 191 19.46 -19.98 -9.45
N MET A 192 19.24 -20.67 -10.57
CA MET A 192 20.31 -21.22 -11.41
C MET A 192 21.16 -20.10 -12.04
N GLU A 193 20.53 -19.06 -12.59
CA GLU A 193 21.24 -17.89 -13.13
C GLU A 193 22.09 -17.21 -12.04
N PHE A 194 21.56 -17.07 -10.82
CA PHE A 194 22.32 -16.53 -9.68
C PHE A 194 23.50 -17.42 -9.26
N LYS A 195 23.29 -18.74 -9.19
CA LYS A 195 24.33 -19.70 -8.84
C LYS A 195 25.53 -19.60 -9.81
N ASN A 196 25.24 -19.45 -11.10
CA ASN A 196 26.24 -19.45 -12.16
C ASN A 196 26.89 -18.07 -12.40
N ASN A 197 26.38 -16.99 -11.81
CA ASN A 197 26.92 -15.65 -12.00
C ASN A 197 27.95 -15.29 -10.90
N PRO A 198 29.27 -15.20 -11.19
CA PRO A 198 30.30 -14.94 -10.18
C PRO A 198 30.26 -13.52 -9.58
N GLU A 199 29.71 -12.54 -10.31
CA GLU A 199 29.67 -11.12 -9.90
C GLU A 199 28.57 -10.83 -8.85
N LEU A 200 27.57 -11.71 -8.74
CA LEU A 200 26.45 -11.55 -7.81
C LEU A 200 26.70 -12.30 -6.50
N THR A 201 26.77 -11.56 -5.40
CA THR A 201 26.89 -12.10 -4.03
C THR A 201 25.53 -12.36 -3.37
N GLU A 202 24.48 -11.68 -3.83
CA GLU A 202 23.10 -11.82 -3.35
C GLU A 202 22.11 -11.70 -4.50
N ILE A 203 20.95 -12.34 -4.37
CA ILE A 203 19.87 -12.21 -5.34
C ILE A 203 19.22 -10.83 -5.18
N PRO A 204 19.16 -10.00 -6.23
CA PRO A 204 18.43 -8.75 -6.21
C PRO A 204 16.92 -9.06 -6.27
N PHE A 205 16.30 -9.29 -5.11
CA PHE A 205 14.85 -9.44 -5.05
C PHE A 205 14.15 -8.13 -5.44
N THR A 206 13.60 -8.10 -6.63
CA THR A 206 12.80 -6.98 -7.14
C THR A 206 11.39 -7.01 -6.54
N SER A 207 11.23 -6.54 -5.31
CA SER A 207 9.99 -5.90 -4.81
C SER A 207 8.63 -6.63 -4.95
N TYR A 208 8.54 -7.94 -5.18
CA TYR A 208 7.26 -8.63 -5.19
C TYR A 208 6.83 -9.01 -3.77
N LYS A 209 5.55 -8.78 -3.46
CA LYS A 209 4.90 -9.32 -2.26
C LYS A 209 4.64 -10.81 -2.51
N LEU A 210 5.66 -11.64 -2.29
CA LEU A 210 5.53 -13.09 -2.42
C LEU A 210 4.53 -13.63 -1.39
N THR A 211 3.74 -14.63 -1.77
CA THR A 211 2.91 -15.39 -0.82
C THR A 211 3.78 -16.26 0.08
N LEU A 212 3.21 -16.79 1.17
CA LEU A 212 3.94 -17.71 2.05
C LEU A 212 4.38 -18.98 1.29
N GLY A 213 3.51 -19.55 0.45
CA GLY A 213 3.87 -20.67 -0.43
C GLY A 213 5.01 -20.32 -1.40
N GLU A 214 4.97 -19.16 -2.04
CA GLU A 214 6.04 -18.71 -2.95
C GLU A 214 7.38 -18.52 -2.23
N ILE A 215 7.36 -18.01 -0.99
CA ILE A 215 8.56 -17.93 -0.14
C ILE A 215 9.08 -19.33 0.18
N ALA A 216 8.21 -20.25 0.59
CA ALA A 216 8.58 -21.63 0.90
C ALA A 216 9.21 -22.33 -0.32
N CYS A 217 8.60 -22.19 -1.50
CA CYS A 217 9.14 -22.71 -2.76
C CYS A 217 10.53 -22.11 -3.07
N MET A 218 10.72 -20.80 -2.88
CA MET A 218 12.04 -20.18 -3.05
C MET A 218 13.10 -20.71 -2.08
N ILE A 219 12.73 -21.05 -0.84
CA ILE A 219 13.64 -21.66 0.15
C ILE A 219 14.00 -23.08 -0.28
N GLU A 220 12.99 -23.89 -0.60
CA GLU A 220 13.14 -25.29 -1.04
C GLU A 220 14.07 -25.39 -2.24
N GLU A 221 13.81 -24.63 -3.30
CA GLU A 221 14.61 -24.67 -4.52
C GLU A 221 16.03 -24.12 -4.31
N ALA A 222 16.20 -23.14 -3.40
CA ALA A 222 17.52 -22.64 -3.04
C ALA A 222 18.35 -23.71 -2.33
N ASP A 223 17.75 -24.46 -1.40
CA ASP A 223 18.41 -25.56 -0.70
C ASP A 223 18.76 -26.70 -1.66
N ASN A 224 17.85 -27.07 -2.57
CA ASN A 224 18.09 -28.05 -3.64
C ASN A 224 19.29 -27.66 -4.53
N LEU A 225 19.46 -26.36 -4.78
CA LEU A 225 20.57 -25.82 -5.57
C LEU A 225 21.85 -25.61 -4.75
N GLY A 226 21.85 -25.91 -3.44
CA GLY A 226 22.99 -25.76 -2.55
C GLY A 226 23.27 -24.31 -2.12
N LEU A 227 22.28 -23.42 -2.27
CA LEU A 227 22.31 -22.05 -1.80
C LEU A 227 21.85 -22.00 -0.33
N LYS A 228 22.06 -20.86 0.35
CA LYS A 228 21.58 -20.62 1.71
C LYS A 228 20.48 -19.56 1.67
N ALA A 229 19.27 -19.93 2.07
CA ALA A 229 18.18 -18.99 2.29
C ALA A 229 18.14 -18.51 3.76
N VAL A 230 17.89 -17.22 3.96
CA VAL A 230 17.76 -16.58 5.27
C VAL A 230 16.49 -15.74 5.26
N GLN A 231 15.53 -16.07 6.12
CA GLN A 231 14.34 -15.27 6.33
C GLN A 231 14.67 -14.09 7.27
N VAL A 232 14.32 -12.87 6.87
CA VAL A 232 14.57 -11.63 7.59
C VAL A 232 13.23 -10.93 7.85
N GLY A 233 12.81 -10.89 9.11
CA GLY A 233 11.56 -10.26 9.58
C GLY A 233 10.49 -11.27 10.02
N SER A 234 9.42 -10.79 10.67
CA SER A 234 8.29 -11.60 11.14
C SER A 234 6.96 -11.15 10.51
N GLY A 235 6.04 -12.10 10.29
CA GLY A 235 4.70 -11.85 9.73
C GLY A 235 4.69 -11.44 8.25
N GLN A 236 3.74 -10.58 7.86
CA GLN A 236 3.54 -10.13 6.45
C GLN A 236 4.70 -9.29 5.87
N ASN A 237 5.70 -8.92 6.68
CA ASN A 237 6.90 -8.20 6.26
C ASN A 237 8.15 -9.10 6.14
N SER A 238 7.97 -10.42 6.22
CA SER A 238 9.04 -11.40 6.01
C SER A 238 9.67 -11.21 4.63
N LYS A 239 10.98 -10.97 4.60
CA LYS A 239 11.80 -10.97 3.38
C LYS A 239 12.65 -12.22 3.35
N ILE A 240 12.88 -12.79 2.18
CA ILE A 240 13.86 -13.87 1.99
C ILE A 240 15.14 -13.28 1.41
N LYS A 241 16.29 -13.71 1.92
CA LYS A 241 17.63 -13.40 1.41
C LYS A 241 18.32 -14.70 1.04
N ILE A 242 18.74 -14.85 -0.21
CA ILE A 242 19.43 -16.05 -0.69
C ILE A 242 20.89 -15.69 -1.00
N VAL A 243 21.82 -16.46 -0.46
CA VAL A 243 23.27 -16.28 -0.58
C VAL A 243 23.95 -17.58 -0.96
N LYS A 244 25.12 -17.50 -1.60
CA LYS A 244 25.95 -18.68 -1.90
C LYS A 244 26.57 -19.21 -0.60
N LYS A 245 26.58 -20.54 -0.41
CA LYS A 245 27.30 -21.15 0.72
C LYS A 245 28.80 -20.90 0.55
N LYS A 246 29.47 -20.37 1.58
CA LYS A 246 30.93 -20.28 1.59
C LYS A 246 31.48 -21.71 1.59
N LYS A 247 32.48 -22.00 0.74
CA LYS A 247 33.22 -23.26 0.84
C LYS A 247 33.84 -23.33 2.25
N PRO A 248 33.69 -24.43 2.99
CA PRO A 248 34.50 -24.63 4.18
C PRO A 248 35.97 -24.66 3.73
N ASN A 249 36.80 -23.85 4.41
CA ASN A 249 38.26 -23.94 4.29
C ASN A 249 38.75 -25.26 4.88
#